data_AF-A0A1C2IAV4-F1
#
_entry.id   AF-A0A1C2IAV4-F1
#
_cell.length_a   1.000
_cell.length_b   1.000
_cell.length_c   1.000
_cell.angle_alpha   90.00
_cell.angle_beta   90.00
_cell.angle_gamma   90.00
#
_symmetry.space_group_name_H-M   'P 1'
#
loop_
_entity.id
_entity.type
_entity.pdbx_description
1 polymer ?
#
loop_
_entity_poly.entity_id
_entity_poly.type
_entity_poly.pdbx_seq_one_letter_code
_entity_poly.pdbx_strand_id
1 'polypeptide(L)'
;MTEANQKQLGNTLWAIADQLRGAMDADDFRDYMLSFLFLRYLSDNYETAAKKGLGKDYPDVGSDTRAVPLARWYAGNVDDIPAFEKQMRRKVHYVIQPAHLWNSIANLART
;
A
#
# COMPACT_ATOMS: atom_id res chain seq x y z
N MET A 1 13.48 23.14 7.50
CA MET A 1 12.37 22.81 8.43
C MET A 1 12.89 23.09 9.84
N THR A 2 12.24 23.97 10.60
CA THR A 2 12.72 24.36 11.94
C THR A 2 12.26 23.34 12.99
N GLU A 3 12.96 23.25 14.13
CA GLU A 3 12.57 22.37 15.25
C GLU A 3 11.14 22.67 15.74
N ALA A 4 10.75 23.95 15.74
CA ALA A 4 9.40 24.37 16.09
C ALA A 4 8.33 23.75 15.17
N ASN A 5 8.60 23.71 13.86
CA ASN A 5 7.67 23.10 12.89
C ASN A 5 7.57 21.59 13.08
N GLN A 6 8.66 20.91 13.44
CA GLN A 6 8.64 19.48 13.74
C GLN A 6 7.84 19.16 14.99
N LYS A 7 7.99 19.95 16.06
CA LYS A 7 7.20 19.80 17.29
C LYS A 7 5.70 20.02 17.02
N GLN A 8 5.36 21.07 16.27
CA GLN A 8 3.97 21.34 15.92
C GLN A 8 3.36 20.21 15.08
N LEU A 9 4.11 19.69 14.10
CA LEU A 9 3.68 18.54 13.30
C LEU A 9 3.48 17.29 14.17
N GLY A 10 4.43 16.99 15.06
CA GLY A 10 4.34 15.87 15.99
C GLY A 10 3.10 15.95 16.88
N ASN A 11 2.81 17.13 17.43
CA ASN A 11 1.61 17.36 18.25
C ASN A 11 0.32 17.15 17.45
N THR A 12 0.25 17.64 16.21
CA THR A 12 -0.91 17.43 15.33
C THR A 12 -1.12 15.95 15.02
N LEU A 13 -0.04 15.22 14.69
CA LEU A 13 -0.12 13.78 14.40
C LEU A 13 -0.56 12.98 15.64
N TRP A 14 -0.04 13.31 16.81
CA TRP A 14 -0.46 12.73 18.08
C TRP A 14 -1.94 12.98 18.36
N ALA A 15 -2.41 14.20 18.17
CA ALA A 15 -3.82 14.54 18.39
C ALA A 15 -4.76 13.77 17.44
N ILE A 16 -4.36 13.59 16.18
CA ILE A 16 -5.11 12.78 15.21
C ILE A 16 -5.13 11.31 15.66
N ALA A 17 -4.00 10.77 16.10
CA ALA A 17 -3.91 9.40 16.58
C ALA A 17 -4.82 9.15 17.80
N ASP A 18 -4.85 10.07 18.77
CA ASP A 18 -5.75 9.97 19.93
C ASP A 18 -7.22 10.02 19.52
N GLN A 19 -7.58 10.87 18.57
CA GLN A 19 -8.94 10.91 18.03
C GLN A 19 -9.32 9.60 17.33
N LEU A 20 -8.43 9.03 16.51
CA LEU A 20 -8.67 7.79 15.77
C LEU A 20 -8.76 6.56 16.67
N ARG A 21 -7.95 6.52 17.74
CA ARG A 21 -7.96 5.41 18.71
C ARG A 21 -9.26 5.33 19.50
N GLY A 22 -9.88 6.47 19.80
CA GLY A 22 -11.10 6.53 20.59
C GLY A 22 -10.93 5.86 21.97
N ALA A 23 -11.77 4.88 22.27
CA ALA A 23 -11.74 4.15 23.54
C ALA A 23 -10.79 2.92 23.56
N MET A 24 -10.11 2.61 22.45
CA MET A 24 -9.19 1.47 22.36
C MET A 24 -7.90 1.74 23.14
N ASP A 25 -7.26 0.70 23.68
CA ASP A 25 -5.96 0.86 24.36
C ASP A 25 -4.86 1.36 23.39
N ALA A 26 -3.88 2.09 23.93
CA ALA A 26 -2.81 2.69 23.14
C ALA A 26 -1.88 1.63 22.51
N ASP A 27 -1.61 0.54 23.21
CA ASP A 27 -0.79 -0.55 22.69
C ASP A 27 -1.52 -1.30 21.57
N ASP A 28 -2.82 -1.59 21.76
CA ASP A 28 -3.65 -2.24 20.74
C ASP A 28 -3.75 -1.37 19.47
N PHE A 29 -4.04 -0.07 19.62
CA PHE A 29 -4.10 0.86 18.49
C PHE A 29 -2.79 0.92 17.72
N ARG A 30 -1.67 1.00 18.44
CA ARG A 30 -0.35 1.01 17.84
C ARG A 30 -0.14 -0.24 16.99
N ASP A 31 -0.46 -1.42 17.51
CA ASP A 31 -0.20 -2.68 16.80
C ASP A 31 -1.03 -2.80 15.51
N TYR A 32 -2.29 -2.35 15.53
CA TYR A 32 -3.13 -2.27 14.33
C TYR A 32 -2.62 -1.22 13.32
N MET A 33 -2.35 0.01 13.78
CA MET A 33 -1.91 1.09 12.90
C MET A 33 -0.55 0.80 12.27
N LEU A 34 0.38 0.22 13.02
CA LEU A 34 1.67 -0.22 12.49
C LEU A 34 1.50 -1.29 11.41
N SER A 35 0.57 -2.23 11.59
CA SER A 35 0.27 -3.26 10.57
C SER A 35 -0.25 -2.63 9.27
N PHE A 36 -1.13 -1.62 9.35
CA PHE A 36 -1.61 -0.91 8.16
C PHE A 36 -0.52 -0.06 7.49
N LEU A 37 0.31 0.64 8.26
CA LEU A 37 1.44 1.39 7.73
C LEU A 37 2.45 0.47 7.04
N PHE A 38 2.71 -0.70 7.63
CA PHE A 38 3.58 -1.71 7.04
C PHE A 38 2.99 -2.29 5.76
N LEU A 39 1.70 -2.62 5.73
CA LEU A 39 1.02 -3.07 4.52
C LEU A 39 1.07 -2.01 3.42
N ARG A 40 0.85 -0.74 3.75
CA ARG A 40 0.98 0.37 2.80
C ARG A 40 2.40 0.44 2.23
N TYR A 41 3.40 0.42 3.10
CA TYR A 41 4.80 0.43 2.69
C TYR A 41 5.17 -0.75 1.77
N LEU A 42 4.80 -1.97 2.15
CA LEU A 42 5.06 -3.16 1.34
C LEU A 42 4.31 -3.13 0.01
N SER A 43 3.06 -2.64 0.00
CA SER A 43 2.28 -2.48 -1.23
C SER A 43 2.93 -1.49 -2.19
N ASP A 44 3.32 -0.30 -1.69
CA ASP A 44 3.98 0.72 -2.50
C ASP A 44 5.30 0.22 -3.09
N ASN A 45 6.10 -0.50 -2.29
CA ASN A 45 7.34 -1.11 -2.77
C ASN A 45 7.07 -2.22 -3.80
N TYR A 46 6.05 -3.05 -3.58
CA TYR A 46 5.67 -4.11 -4.51
C TYR A 46 5.20 -3.54 -5.86
N GLU A 47 4.30 -2.56 -5.86
CA GLU A 47 3.83 -1.90 -7.08
C GLU A 47 4.97 -1.18 -7.80
N THR A 48 5.88 -0.54 -7.07
CA THR A 48 7.09 0.07 -7.66
C THR A 48 7.97 -0.98 -8.33
N ALA A 49 8.19 -2.12 -7.69
CA ALA A 49 8.99 -3.21 -8.24
C ALA A 49 8.31 -3.87 -9.46
N ALA A 50 6.98 -4.03 -9.41
CA ALA A 50 6.15 -4.55 -10.48
C ALA A 50 6.18 -3.62 -11.70
N LYS A 51 5.99 -2.31 -11.50
CA LYS A 51 6.10 -1.28 -12.55
C LYS A 51 7.47 -1.31 -13.24
N LYS A 52 8.55 -1.47 -12.47
CA LYS A 52 9.90 -1.65 -13.02
C LYS A 52 10.09 -2.98 -13.75
N GLY A 53 9.41 -4.04 -13.31
CA GLY A 53 9.53 -5.38 -13.89
C GLY A 53 8.76 -5.55 -15.19
N LEU A 54 7.54 -5.02 -15.24
CA LEU A 54 6.63 -5.07 -16.39
C LEU A 54 6.92 -3.95 -17.41
N GLY A 55 7.50 -2.83 -16.97
CA GLY A 55 7.88 -1.75 -17.86
C GLY A 55 6.68 -1.20 -18.64
N LYS A 56 6.67 -1.41 -19.96
CA LYS A 56 5.58 -0.95 -20.85
C LYS A 56 4.28 -1.73 -20.66
N ASP A 57 4.36 -2.95 -20.15
CA ASP A 57 3.20 -3.81 -19.94
C ASP A 57 2.47 -3.46 -18.63
N TYR A 58 3.06 -2.59 -17.78
CA TYR A 58 2.38 -2.10 -16.59
C TYR A 58 1.24 -1.16 -16.98
N PRO A 59 -0.03 -1.46 -16.62
CA PRO A 59 -1.17 -0.67 -17.06
C PRO A 59 -1.09 0.78 -16.58
N ASP A 60 -1.38 1.73 -17.48
CA ASP A 60 -1.68 3.09 -17.10
C ASP A 60 -3.18 3.22 -16.83
N VAL A 61 -3.53 3.74 -15.66
CA VAL A 61 -4.92 3.93 -15.22
C VAL A 61 -5.37 5.39 -15.27
N GLY A 62 -4.51 6.28 -15.76
CA GLY A 62 -4.82 7.70 -15.92
C GLY A 62 -5.19 8.35 -14.59
N SER A 63 -6.32 9.06 -14.57
CA SER A 63 -6.84 9.77 -13.39
C SER A 63 -7.78 8.92 -12.51
N ASP A 64 -7.98 7.64 -12.83
CA ASP A 64 -8.83 6.76 -12.03
C ASP A 64 -8.14 6.40 -10.70
N THR A 65 -8.49 7.16 -9.66
CA THR A 65 -7.96 6.98 -8.29
C THR A 65 -8.42 5.68 -7.62
N ARG A 66 -9.42 4.98 -8.19
CA ARG A 66 -9.91 3.69 -7.68
C ARG A 66 -9.32 2.50 -8.44
N ALA A 67 -8.64 2.75 -9.55
CA ALA A 67 -8.01 1.67 -10.30
C ALA A 67 -6.79 1.12 -9.58
N VAL A 68 -6.62 -0.21 -9.66
CA VAL A 68 -5.44 -0.92 -9.19
C VAL A 68 -4.74 -1.46 -10.44
N PRO A 69 -3.68 -0.81 -10.94
CA PRO A 69 -3.05 -1.17 -12.22
C PRO A 69 -2.63 -2.63 -12.28
N LEU A 70 -2.04 -3.13 -11.20
CA LEU A 70 -1.59 -4.52 -11.14
C LEU A 70 -2.77 -5.51 -11.22
N ALA A 71 -3.94 -5.16 -10.68
CA ALA A 71 -5.13 -6.00 -10.81
C ALA A 71 -5.59 -6.12 -12.27
N ARG A 72 -5.53 -5.03 -13.05
CA ARG A 72 -5.83 -5.05 -14.48
C ARG A 72 -4.84 -5.93 -15.25
N TRP A 73 -3.56 -5.86 -14.91
CA TRP A 73 -2.55 -6.71 -15.52
C TRP A 73 -2.80 -8.19 -15.22
N TYR A 74 -3.06 -8.54 -13.96
CA TYR A 74 -3.37 -9.93 -13.56
C TYR A 74 -4.58 -10.48 -14.32
N ALA A 75 -5.64 -9.67 -14.49
CA ALA A 75 -6.85 -10.11 -15.18
C ALA A 75 -6.61 -10.40 -16.68
N GLY A 76 -5.67 -9.71 -17.32
CA GLY A 76 -5.37 -9.87 -18.74
C GLY A 76 -4.25 -10.87 -19.07
N ASN A 77 -3.47 -11.31 -18.08
CA ASN A 77 -2.21 -12.06 -18.30
C ASN A 77 -2.12 -13.29 -17.39
N VAL A 78 -3.21 -14.05 -17.25
CA VAL A 78 -3.35 -15.16 -16.28
C VAL A 78 -2.23 -16.19 -16.40
N ASP A 79 -1.83 -16.52 -17.63
CA ASP A 79 -0.78 -17.49 -17.92
C ASP A 79 0.63 -17.01 -17.53
N ASP A 80 0.85 -15.69 -17.48
CA ASP A 80 2.14 -15.08 -17.14
C ASP A 80 2.30 -14.80 -15.64
N ILE A 81 1.21 -14.84 -14.86
CA ILE A 81 1.23 -14.59 -13.40
C ILE A 81 2.27 -15.46 -12.68
N PRO A 82 2.37 -16.79 -12.90
CA PRO A 82 3.32 -17.62 -12.15
C PRO A 82 4.79 -17.23 -12.42
N ALA A 83 5.12 -16.87 -13.66
CA ALA A 83 6.46 -16.44 -14.03
C ALA A 83 6.79 -15.07 -13.43
N PHE A 84 5.85 -14.13 -13.51
CA PHE A 84 5.96 -12.81 -12.89
C PHE A 84 6.13 -12.91 -11.37
N GLU A 85 5.28 -13.67 -10.67
CA GLU A 85 5.39 -13.85 -9.22
C GLU A 85 6.74 -14.48 -8.83
N LYS A 86 7.24 -15.45 -9.60
CA LYS A 86 8.57 -16.04 -9.37
C LYS A 86 9.68 -15.00 -9.48
N GLN A 87 9.60 -14.08 -10.44
CA GLN A 87 10.52 -12.95 -10.55
C GLN A 87 10.39 -12.01 -9.35
N MET A 88 9.17 -11.69 -8.93
CA MET A 88 8.94 -10.81 -7.77
C MET A 88 9.49 -11.42 -6.47
N ARG A 89 9.28 -12.72 -6.23
CA ARG A 89 9.88 -13.43 -5.08
C ARG A 89 11.41 -13.36 -5.06
N ARG A 90 12.06 -13.33 -6.23
CA ARG A 90 13.54 -13.17 -6.31
C ARG A 90 13.98 -11.74 -6.05
N LYS A 91 13.18 -10.75 -6.46
CA LYS A 91 13.56 -9.33 -6.43
C LYS A 91 13.20 -8.63 -5.12
N VAL A 92 12.03 -8.93 -4.57
CA VAL A 92 11.51 -8.27 -3.36
C VAL A 92 11.18 -9.26 -2.24
N HIS A 93 11.35 -10.57 -2.45
CA HIS A 93 11.18 -11.63 -1.43
C HIS A 93 9.76 -11.91 -0.94
N TYR A 94 8.75 -11.26 -1.53
CA TYR A 94 7.34 -11.51 -1.25
C TYR A 94 6.47 -11.26 -2.48
N VAL A 95 5.21 -11.69 -2.39
CA VAL A 95 4.16 -11.44 -3.39
C VAL A 95 2.94 -10.92 -2.65
N ILE A 96 2.39 -9.80 -3.12
CA ILE A 96 1.10 -9.29 -2.68
C ILE A 96 0.15 -9.43 -3.86
N GLN A 97 -0.82 -10.33 -3.74
CA GLN A 97 -1.85 -10.46 -4.76
C GLN A 97 -2.65 -9.16 -4.87
N PRO A 98 -3.14 -8.78 -6.06
CA PRO A 98 -3.77 -7.49 -6.26
C PRO A 98 -4.91 -7.20 -5.27
N ALA A 99 -5.71 -8.20 -4.89
CA ALA A 99 -6.79 -8.04 -3.91
C ALA A 99 -6.32 -7.58 -2.52
N HIS A 100 -5.06 -7.85 -2.15
CA HIS A 100 -4.47 -7.54 -0.85
C HIS A 100 -3.58 -6.29 -0.87
N LEU A 101 -3.43 -5.62 -2.01
CA LEU A 101 -2.72 -4.35 -2.09
C LEU A 101 -3.44 -3.28 -1.26
N TRP A 102 -2.67 -2.37 -0.67
CA TRP A 102 -3.20 -1.23 0.08
C TRP A 102 -4.29 -0.48 -0.70
N ASN A 103 -4.06 -0.16 -1.98
CA ASN A 103 -5.05 0.54 -2.80
C ASN A 103 -6.35 -0.25 -2.95
N SER A 104 -6.28 -1.58 -3.11
CA SER A 104 -7.47 -2.44 -3.18
C SER A 104 -8.26 -2.39 -1.88
N ILE A 105 -7.60 -2.57 -0.74
CA ILE A 105 -8.26 -2.56 0.57
C ILE A 105 -8.81 -1.16 0.89
N ALA A 106 -8.03 -0.11 0.65
CA ALA A 106 -8.45 1.27 0.87
C ALA A 106 -9.66 1.66 0.00
N ASN A 107 -9.75 1.13 -1.22
CA ASN A 107 -10.91 1.34 -2.09
C ASN A 107 -12.17 0.64 -1.60
N LEU A 108 -12.06 -0.49 -0.89
CA LEU A 108 -13.23 -1.13 -0.25
C LEU A 108 -13.85 -0.24 0.84
N ALA A 109 -13.04 0.59 1.50
CA ALA A 109 -13.50 1.52 2.53
C ALA A 109 -14.08 2.83 1.95
N ARG A 110 -13.93 3.08 0.65
CA ARG A 110 -14.48 4.26 -0.05
C ARG A 110 -15.90 3.95 -0.54
N THR A 111 -16.89 4.11 0.33
CA THR A 111 -18.31 4.23 -0.07
C THR A 111 -18.52 5.47 -0.92
#